data_AF-A0AAU9SEK6-F1
#
_entry.id   AF-A0AAU9SEK6-F1
#
_cell.length_a   1.000
_cell.length_b   1.000
_cell.length_c   1.000
_cell.angle_alpha   90.00
_cell.angle_beta   90.00
_cell.angle_gamma   90.00
#
_symmetry.space_group_name_H-M   'P 1'
#
loop_
_entity.id
_entity.type
_entity.pdbx_description
1 polymer ?
#
loop_
_entity_poly.entity_id
_entity_poly.type
_entity_poly.pdbx_seq_one_letter_code
_entity_poly.pdbx_strand_id
1 'polypeptide(L)'
;MWRSIIRHSGLNREDEARCIVAVDLRKRLNPPLEKECFGNVAYNAIGKTTVGELRDHGLGWAVLQINKMLRSLTNDDYRTYAEDWARNVKIRIFGGGGSRKAGGSIIVSGSHWFEVYDIDFGWGTLEWTGQ
;
A
#
# COMPACT_ATOMS: atom_id res chain seq x y z
N MET A 1 7.68 10.54 2.41
CA MET A 1 7.24 10.44 1.00
C MET A 1 5.87 11.06 0.77
N TRP A 2 4.78 10.50 1.31
CA TRP A 2 3.41 10.99 1.04
C TRP A 2 3.23 12.51 1.19
N ARG A 3 3.53 13.08 2.37
CA ARG A 3 3.48 14.54 2.59
C ARG A 3 4.34 15.32 1.60
N SER A 4 5.58 14.89 1.36
CA SER A 4 6.52 15.60 0.49
C SER A 4 6.01 15.66 -0.95
N ILE A 5 5.53 14.54 -1.49
CA ILE A 5 4.98 14.47 -2.86
C ILE A 5 3.76 15.37 -2.98
N ILE A 6 2.82 15.29 -2.02
CA ILE A 6 1.60 16.10 -2.01
C ILE A 6 1.88 17.60 -1.83
N ARG A 7 2.95 17.96 -1.12
CA ARG A 7 3.37 19.35 -0.98
C ARG A 7 3.81 19.96 -2.32
N HIS A 8 4.42 19.15 -3.19
CA HIS A 8 4.95 19.59 -4.48
C HIS A 8 4.08 19.21 -5.69
N SER A 9 2.88 18.65 -5.47
CA SER A 9 2.00 18.16 -6.54
C SER A 9 1.22 19.26 -7.29
N GLY A 10 1.30 20.52 -6.83
CA GLY A 10 0.52 21.62 -7.41
C GLY A 10 -0.99 21.56 -7.16
N LEU A 11 -1.45 20.63 -6.32
CA LEU A 11 -2.88 20.48 -5.97
C LEU A 11 -3.38 21.58 -5.03
N ASN A 12 -4.69 21.82 -5.11
CA ASN A 12 -5.41 22.73 -4.22
C ASN A 12 -5.56 22.10 -2.84
N ARG A 13 -5.74 22.94 -1.82
CA ARG A 13 -5.88 22.49 -0.42
C ARG A 13 -7.05 21.51 -0.23
N GLU A 14 -8.12 21.66 -1.02
CA GLU A 14 -9.33 20.85 -0.88
C GLU A 14 -9.32 19.57 -1.72
N ASP A 15 -8.26 19.36 -2.51
CA ASP A 15 -8.14 18.14 -3.30
C ASP A 15 -7.89 16.92 -2.38
N GLU A 16 -8.47 15.77 -2.75
CA GLU A 16 -8.26 14.50 -2.05
C GLU A 16 -6.81 14.03 -2.24
N ALA A 17 -6.13 13.76 -1.13
CA ALA A 17 -4.84 13.10 -1.10
C ALA A 17 -5.00 11.66 -0.59
N ARG A 18 -4.43 10.70 -1.32
CA ARG A 18 -4.51 9.27 -1.04
C ARG A 18 -3.14 8.65 -0.80
N CYS A 19 -3.06 7.79 0.20
CA CYS A 19 -1.94 6.89 0.43
C CYS A 19 -2.43 5.45 0.30
N ILE A 20 -1.96 4.75 -0.71
CA ILE A 20 -2.29 3.35 -0.95
C ILE A 20 -1.14 2.51 -0.40
N VAL A 21 -1.42 1.63 0.55
CA VAL A 21 -0.46 0.73 1.16
C VAL A 21 -0.82 -0.70 0.74
N ALA A 22 0.10 -1.37 0.06
CA ALA A 22 -0.04 -2.79 -0.21
C ALA A 22 0.22 -3.60 1.07
N VAL A 23 -0.77 -4.38 1.50
CA VAL A 23 -0.76 -5.15 2.74
C VAL A 23 -0.74 -6.63 2.40
N ASP A 24 0.22 -7.37 2.96
CA ASP A 24 0.22 -8.83 2.92
C ASP A 24 -0.90 -9.37 3.82
N LEU A 25 -1.82 -10.11 3.22
CA LEU A 25 -2.99 -10.66 3.91
C LEU A 25 -2.70 -12.01 4.58
N ARG A 26 -1.61 -12.70 4.25
CA ARG A 26 -1.35 -14.07 4.74
C ARG A 26 -1.44 -14.17 6.25
N LYS A 27 -0.78 -13.25 6.98
CA LYS A 27 -0.79 -13.21 8.46
C LYS A 27 -2.04 -12.57 9.07
N ARG A 28 -2.91 -11.97 8.24
CA ARG A 28 -4.08 -11.17 8.68
C ARG A 28 -5.41 -11.91 8.54
N LEU A 29 -5.45 -12.95 7.72
CA LEU A 29 -6.58 -13.87 7.63
C LEU A 29 -6.63 -14.76 8.89
N ASN A 30 -7.83 -15.23 9.23
CA ASN A 30 -8.04 -16.22 10.29
C ASN A 30 -8.82 -17.44 9.74
N PRO A 31 -8.20 -18.63 9.66
CA PRO A 31 -6.79 -18.91 10.03
C PRO A 31 -5.79 -18.20 9.09
N PRO A 32 -4.57 -17.88 9.58
CA PRO A 32 -3.54 -17.29 8.73
C PRO A 32 -3.08 -18.29 7.66
N LEU A 33 -2.72 -17.77 6.49
CA LEU A 33 -2.12 -18.56 5.42
C LEU A 33 -0.63 -18.77 5.69
N GLU A 34 -0.10 -19.90 5.21
CA GLU A 34 1.32 -20.21 5.22
C GLU A 34 2.12 -19.14 4.45
N LYS A 35 3.35 -18.85 4.91
CA LYS A 35 4.23 -17.86 4.26
C LYS A 35 4.56 -18.30 2.84
N GLU A 36 4.67 -19.60 2.62
CA GLU A 36 5.01 -20.30 1.39
C GLU A 36 3.81 -20.43 0.44
N CYS A 37 2.61 -19.98 0.84
CA CYS A 37 1.42 -20.01 0.00
C CYS A 37 1.68 -19.25 -1.31
N PHE A 38 1.67 -20.00 -2.42
CA PHE A 38 1.95 -19.49 -3.76
C PHE A 38 0.82 -18.58 -4.26
N GLY A 39 1.17 -17.51 -4.98
CA GLY A 39 0.23 -16.53 -5.54
C GLY A 39 0.24 -15.16 -4.84
N ASN A 40 -0.59 -14.23 -5.33
CA ASN A 40 -0.68 -12.89 -4.78
C ASN A 40 -1.83 -12.78 -3.78
N VAL A 41 -1.51 -12.65 -2.48
CA VAL A 41 -2.48 -12.47 -1.40
C VAL A 41 -2.27 -11.09 -0.76
N ALA A 42 -2.56 -10.04 -1.54
CA ALA A 42 -2.34 -8.67 -1.13
C ALA A 42 -3.63 -7.84 -1.19
N TYR A 43 -3.78 -6.93 -0.22
CA TYR A 43 -4.86 -5.94 -0.17
C TYR A 43 -4.31 -4.53 -0.25
N ASN A 44 -4.95 -3.67 -1.04
CA ASN A 44 -4.57 -2.26 -1.14
C ASN A 44 -5.40 -1.44 -0.17
N ALA A 45 -4.83 -1.16 1.00
CA ALA A 45 -5.43 -0.30 2.00
C ALA A 45 -5.28 1.17 1.56
N ILE A 46 -6.36 1.95 1.60
CA ILE A 46 -6.37 3.33 1.09
C ILE A 46 -6.63 4.30 2.24
N GLY A 47 -5.59 5.02 2.65
CA GLY A 47 -5.71 6.20 3.52
C GLY A 47 -6.10 7.43 2.70
N LYS A 48 -7.04 8.22 3.20
CA LYS A 48 -7.55 9.44 2.55
C LYS A 48 -7.52 10.62 3.50
N THR A 49 -7.27 11.81 2.96
CA THR A 49 -7.24 13.10 3.65
C THR A 49 -7.25 14.21 2.59
N THR A 50 -7.17 15.48 2.97
CA THR A 50 -6.99 16.59 2.04
C THR A 50 -5.52 17.02 1.93
N VAL A 51 -5.19 17.69 0.83
CA VAL A 51 -3.87 18.33 0.66
C VAL A 51 -3.61 19.36 1.77
N GLY A 52 -4.64 20.11 2.16
CA GLY A 52 -4.58 21.09 3.25
C GLY A 52 -4.18 20.44 4.58
N GLU A 53 -4.88 19.38 4.97
CA GLU A 53 -4.59 18.65 6.21
C GLU A 53 -3.15 18.10 6.25
N LEU A 54 -2.65 17.54 5.13
CA LEU A 54 -1.27 17.03 5.04
C LEU A 54 -0.21 18.12 5.12
N ARG A 55 -0.52 19.33 4.63
CA ARG A 55 0.38 20.50 4.67
C ARG A 55 0.40 21.12 6.06
N ASP A 56 -0.76 21.23 6.69
CA ASP A 56 -0.93 21.92 7.97
C ASP A 56 -0.44 21.07 9.15
N HIS A 57 -0.50 19.74 9.04
CA HIS A 57 -0.03 18.83 10.07
C HIS A 57 1.38 18.28 9.81
N GLY A 58 2.03 17.81 10.88
CA GLY A 58 3.36 17.19 10.84
C GLY A 58 3.37 15.74 10.33
N LEU A 59 4.59 15.17 10.23
CA LEU A 59 4.78 13.78 9.78
C LEU A 59 4.07 12.76 10.69
N GLY A 60 4.15 12.95 12.02
CA GLY A 60 3.52 12.05 12.98
C GLY A 60 2.01 11.93 12.80
N TRP A 61 1.35 13.02 12.41
CA TRP A 61 -0.08 13.01 12.11
C TRP A 61 -0.39 12.18 10.85
N ALA A 62 0.39 12.33 9.78
CA ALA A 62 0.19 11.54 8.56
C ALA A 62 0.41 10.04 8.82
N VAL A 63 1.42 9.68 9.63
CA VAL A 63 1.66 8.30 10.08
C VAL A 63 0.48 7.79 10.91
N LEU A 64 -0.07 8.62 11.80
CA LEU A 64 -1.25 8.28 12.59
C LEU A 64 -2.46 7.97 11.70
N GLN A 65 -2.70 8.75 10.64
CA GLN A 65 -3.81 8.48 9.71
C GLN A 65 -3.65 7.13 9.00
N ILE A 66 -2.41 6.82 8.55
CA ILE A 66 -2.11 5.51 7.97
C ILE A 66 -2.36 4.39 9.00
N ASN A 67 -1.88 4.56 10.23
CA ASN A 67 -2.06 3.57 11.28
C ASN A 67 -3.53 3.35 11.64
N LYS A 68 -4.35 4.41 11.72
CA LYS A 68 -5.80 4.30 11.94
C LYS A 68 -6.46 3.49 10.84
N MET A 69 -6.16 3.82 9.59
CA MET A 69 -6.67 3.12 8.42
C MET A 69 -6.26 1.63 8.39
N LEU A 70 -5.02 1.29 8.75
CA LEU A 70 -4.59 -0.10 8.83
C LEU A 70 -5.22 -0.88 9.98
N ARG A 71 -5.53 -0.19 11.09
CA ARG A 71 -6.16 -0.79 12.28
C ARG A 71 -7.67 -0.95 12.15
N SER A 72 -8.32 -0.15 11.31
CA SER A 72 -9.77 -0.27 11.06
C SER A 72 -10.12 -1.48 10.20
N LEU A 73 -9.15 -2.05 9.49
CA LEU A 73 -9.36 -3.23 8.65
C LEU A 73 -9.47 -4.50 9.49
N THR A 74 -10.60 -5.19 9.33
CA THR A 74 -10.95 -6.39 10.08
C THR A 74 -10.65 -7.66 9.29
N ASN A 75 -10.64 -8.81 9.97
CA ASN A 75 -10.53 -10.11 9.31
C ASN A 75 -11.65 -10.34 8.28
N ASP A 76 -12.87 -9.88 8.59
CA ASP A 76 -14.02 -10.05 7.70
C ASP A 76 -13.87 -9.21 6.43
N ASP A 77 -13.27 -8.02 6.51
CA ASP A 77 -12.93 -7.21 5.33
C ASP A 77 -11.94 -7.96 4.42
N TYR A 78 -10.91 -8.57 5.01
CA TYR A 78 -9.90 -9.33 4.25
C TYR A 78 -10.50 -10.58 3.62
N ARG A 79 -11.33 -11.32 4.37
CA ARG A 79 -11.98 -12.54 3.90
C ARG A 79 -12.95 -12.23 2.76
N THR A 80 -13.80 -11.21 2.94
CA THR A 80 -14.74 -10.77 1.90
C THR A 80 -14.00 -10.34 0.64
N TYR A 81 -12.90 -9.60 0.79
CA TYR A 81 -12.06 -9.21 -0.34
C TYR A 81 -11.44 -10.41 -1.07
N ALA A 82 -10.88 -11.37 -0.33
CA ALA A 82 -10.28 -12.57 -0.90
C ALA A 82 -11.32 -13.43 -1.63
N GLU A 83 -12.51 -13.61 -1.05
CA GLU A 83 -13.63 -14.33 -1.67
C GLU A 83 -14.15 -13.61 -2.93
N ASP A 84 -14.30 -12.27 -2.92
CA ASP A 84 -14.69 -11.50 -4.11
C ASP A 84 -13.64 -11.64 -5.21
N TRP A 85 -12.35 -11.54 -4.87
CA TRP A 85 -11.28 -11.65 -5.86
C TRP A 85 -11.19 -13.05 -6.47
N ALA A 86 -11.37 -14.10 -5.66
CA ALA A 86 -11.37 -15.48 -6.15
C ALA A 86 -12.58 -15.78 -7.06
N ARG A 87 -13.76 -15.25 -6.72
CA ARG A 87 -14.98 -15.39 -7.54
C ARG A 87 -14.94 -14.55 -8.81
N ASN A 88 -14.46 -13.32 -8.67
CA ASN A 88 -14.40 -12.32 -9.71
C ASN A 88 -12.93 -11.93 -9.88
N VAL A 89 -12.21 -12.64 -10.75
CA VAL A 89 -10.80 -12.33 -11.09
C VAL A 89 -10.74 -10.94 -11.72
N LYS A 90 -10.71 -9.93 -10.86
CA LYS A 90 -10.64 -8.52 -11.23
C LYS A 90 -9.16 -8.16 -11.26
N ILE A 91 -8.59 -8.15 -12.46
CA ILE A 91 -7.30 -7.50 -12.69
C ILE A 91 -7.52 -6.01 -12.45
N ARG A 92 -7.06 -5.54 -11.30
CA ARG A 92 -7.20 -4.14 -10.93
C ARG A 92 -6.13 -3.36 -11.69
N ILE A 93 -6.52 -2.76 -12.81
CA ILE A 93 -5.64 -1.88 -13.59
C ILE A 93 -5.40 -0.62 -12.77
N PHE A 94 -4.27 -0.56 -12.06
CA PHE A 94 -3.79 0.64 -11.41
C PHE A 94 -3.11 1.55 -12.45
N GLY A 95 -3.90 2.11 -13.37
CA GLY A 95 -3.38 3.00 -14.41
C GLY A 95 -4.24 3.02 -15.66
N GLY A 96 -5.18 3.97 -15.73
CA GLY A 96 -6.06 4.12 -16.89
C GLY A 96 -6.95 5.35 -16.75
N GLY A 97 -6.35 6.53 -16.81
CA GLY A 97 -7.12 7.78 -16.78
C GLY A 97 -6.19 8.97 -16.78
N GLY A 98 -5.74 9.38 -17.96
CA GLY A 98 -4.97 10.59 -18.24
C GLY A 98 -5.71 11.88 -17.91
N SER A 99 -6.13 12.03 -16.65
CA SER A 99 -6.49 13.33 -16.11
C SER A 99 -5.31 13.82 -15.27
N ARG A 100 -4.91 15.07 -15.48
CA ARG A 100 -3.88 15.78 -14.70
C ARG A 100 -4.16 15.85 -13.19
N LYS A 101 -5.20 15.17 -12.69
CA LYS A 101 -5.58 14.98 -11.27
C LYS A 101 -4.96 13.74 -10.61
N ALA A 102 -4.10 12.99 -11.32
CA ALA A 102 -3.37 11.84 -10.77
C ALA A 102 -2.35 12.22 -9.67
N GLY A 103 -2.04 13.51 -9.47
CA GLY A 103 -1.02 13.99 -8.51
C GLY A 103 -1.37 13.83 -7.03
N GLY A 104 -2.57 13.34 -6.70
CA GLY A 104 -3.04 13.23 -5.31
C GLY A 104 -2.78 11.88 -4.66
N SER A 105 -2.30 10.88 -5.40
CA SER A 105 -2.17 9.51 -4.89
C SER A 105 -0.72 9.03 -4.90
N ILE A 106 -0.29 8.41 -3.79
CA ILE A 106 0.94 7.63 -3.71
C ILE A 106 0.59 6.16 -3.49
N ILE A 107 1.30 5.27 -4.17
CA ILE A 107 1.29 3.84 -3.88
C ILE A 107 2.60 3.49 -3.19
N VAL A 108 2.51 2.87 -2.03
CA VAL A 108 3.64 2.35 -1.26
C VAL A 108 3.58 0.84 -1.31
N SER A 109 4.53 0.26 -2.04
CA SER A 109 4.74 -1.18 -2.14
C SER A 109 6.18 -1.47 -1.73
N GLY A 110 6.35 -2.19 -0.63
CA GLY A 110 7.65 -2.60 -0.11
C GLY A 110 7.44 -3.41 1.15
N SER A 111 8.27 -4.44 1.35
CA SER A 111 8.24 -5.28 2.53
C SER A 111 9.64 -5.41 3.07
N HIS A 112 9.86 -4.87 4.27
CA HIS A 112 11.10 -5.11 5.02
C HIS A 112 11.25 -6.57 5.46
N TRP A 113 10.20 -7.40 5.27
CA TRP A 113 10.22 -8.84 5.49
C TRP A 113 10.69 -9.63 4.26
N PHE A 114 10.92 -8.95 3.13
CA PHE A 114 11.47 -9.59 1.95
C PHE A 114 12.99 -9.50 2.05
N GLU A 115 13.57 -10.57 2.59
CA GLU A 115 15.00 -10.74 2.87
C GLU A 115 15.78 -11.04 1.57
N VAL A 116 15.70 -10.13 0.59
CA VAL A 116 16.33 -10.33 -0.73
C VAL A 116 17.85 -10.46 -0.62
N TYR A 117 18.42 -9.78 0.36
CA TYR A 117 19.86 -9.76 0.60
C TYR A 117 20.38 -11.02 1.32
N ASP A 118 19.49 -11.85 1.87
CA ASP A 118 19.85 -13.12 2.55
C ASP A 118 19.81 -14.32 1.59
N ILE A 119 19.60 -14.08 0.29
CA ILE A 119 19.60 -15.12 -0.74
C ILE A 119 21.05 -15.34 -1.22
N ASP A 120 21.57 -16.55 -1.01
CA ASP A 120 22.85 -17.03 -1.56
C ASP A 120 22.61 -18.31 -2.39
N PHE A 121 22.93 -18.27 -3.67
CA PHE A 121 22.85 -19.42 -4.59
C PHE A 121 24.14 -20.25 -4.65
N GLY A 122 25.08 -20.02 -3.73
CA GLY A 122 26.42 -20.61 -3.69
C GLY A 122 27.52 -19.71 -4.28
N TRP A 123 27.22 -18.43 -4.50
CA TRP A 123 28.13 -17.46 -5.12
C TRP A 123 28.34 -16.21 -4.24
N GLY A 124 27.79 -16.21 -3.02
CA GLY A 124 27.75 -15.06 -2.13
C GLY A 124 26.38 -14.40 -2.10
N THR A 125 26.12 -13.62 -1.05
CA THR A 125 24.88 -12.85 -0.86
C THR A 125 24.76 -11.73 -1.89
N LEU A 126 23.53 -11.41 -2.29
CA LEU A 126 23.24 -10.30 -3.20
C LEU A 126 23.76 -8.97 -2.64
N GLU A 127 24.57 -8.24 -3.43
CA GLU A 127 25.03 -6.89 -3.07
C GLU A 127 24.14 -5.79 -3.63
N TRP A 128 23.33 -6.07 -4.66
CA TRP A 128 22.49 -5.08 -5.31
C TRP A 128 21.23 -5.70 -5.93
N THR A 129 20.09 -5.06 -5.68
CA THR A 129 18.81 -5.37 -6.35
C THR A 129 18.39 -4.12 -7.10
N GLY A 130 18.36 -4.16 -8.43
CA GLY A 130 18.10 -2.97 -9.23
C GLY A 130 16.72 -2.36 -9.06
N GLN A 131 16.67 -1.03 -8.98
CA GLN A 131 15.51 -0.17 -9.23
C GLN A 131 15.92 1.04 -10.06
#